data_AF-A0A955AGG0-F1
#
_entry.id   AF-A0A955AGG0-F1
#
_cell.length_a   1.000
_cell.length_b   1.000
_cell.length_c   1.000
_cell.angle_alpha   90.00
_cell.angle_beta   90.00
_cell.angle_gamma   90.00
#
_symmetry.space_group_name_H-M   'P 1'
#
loop_
_entity.id
_entity.type
_entity.pdbx_description
1 polymer ?
#
loop_
_entity_poly.entity_id
_entity_poly.type
_entity_poly.pdbx_seq_one_letter_code
_entity_poly.pdbx_strand_id
1 'polypeptide(L)' 'MATSTIVAKEDRDQLWLDYKADPTNKELRNRLVETYFPLVKYNGERIWARLPDGVDLDDLISAGVFGLMDAIDAF' A
#
# COMPACT_ATOMS: atom_id res chain seq x y z
N MET A 1 -17.61 -21.55 14.93
CA MET A 1 -17.43 -20.12 15.27
C MET A 1 -16.29 -19.59 14.44
N ALA A 2 -16.48 -18.38 13.90
CA ALA A 2 -15.55 -17.56 13.09
C ALA A 2 -15.07 -18.15 11.76
N THR A 3 -15.86 -17.86 10.73
CA THR A 3 -15.54 -17.89 9.29
C THR A 3 -14.19 -17.26 9.00
N SER A 4 -13.27 -18.08 8.50
CA SER A 4 -12.12 -17.62 7.70
C SER A 4 -12.68 -17.09 6.38
N THR A 5 -13.07 -15.81 6.37
CA THR A 5 -13.29 -15.09 5.11
C THR A 5 -11.91 -14.80 4.57
N ILE A 6 -11.39 -15.79 3.83
CA ILE A 6 -10.40 -15.60 2.80
C ILE A 6 -11.01 -14.52 1.93
N VAL A 7 -10.57 -13.26 2.11
CA VAL A 7 -10.90 -12.18 1.18
C VAL A 7 -10.55 -12.76 -0.18
N ALA A 8 -11.57 -13.00 -1.00
CA ALA A 8 -11.42 -13.62 -2.30
C ALA A 8 -10.23 -12.91 -2.97
N LYS A 9 -9.32 -13.69 -3.55
CA LYS A 9 -8.14 -13.18 -4.26
C LYS A 9 -8.64 -12.23 -5.33
N GLU A 10 -8.77 -10.95 -4.98
CA GLU A 10 -9.25 -9.94 -5.87
C GLU A 10 -8.24 -9.87 -7.00
N ASP A 11 -8.76 -9.94 -8.22
CA ASP A 11 -7.93 -9.73 -9.37
C ASP A 11 -7.43 -8.28 -9.30
N ARG A 12 -6.12 -8.12 -9.15
CA ARG A 12 -5.49 -6.79 -9.07
C ARG A 12 -5.84 -5.97 -10.31
N ASP A 13 -5.96 -6.63 -11.46
CA ASP A 13 -6.31 -5.98 -12.70
C ASP A 13 -7.73 -5.44 -12.63
N GLN A 14 -8.67 -6.20 -12.04
CA GLN A 14 -10.03 -5.73 -11.82
C GLN A 14 -10.09 -4.58 -10.81
N LEU A 15 -9.34 -4.64 -9.70
CA LEU A 15 -9.27 -3.56 -8.73
C LEU A 15 -8.78 -2.25 -9.37
N TRP A 16 -7.77 -2.35 -10.25
CA TRP A 16 -7.29 -1.20 -11.02
C TRP A 16 -8.32 -0.68 -12.01
N LEU A 17 -9.03 -1.57 -12.72
CA LEU A 17 -10.10 -1.16 -13.64
C LEU A 17 -11.20 -0.40 -12.89
N ASP A 18 -11.63 -0.90 -11.74
CA ASP A 18 -12.66 -0.29 -10.92
C ASP A 18 -12.20 1.08 -10.38
N TYR A 19 -10.96 1.16 -9.88
CA TYR A 19 -10.39 2.42 -9.40
C TYR A 19 -10.23 3.45 -10.52
N LYS A 20 -9.79 3.04 -11.71
CA LYS A 20 -9.69 3.94 -12.88
C LYS A 20 -11.05 4.42 -13.38
N ALA A 21 -12.11 3.65 -13.17
CA ALA A 21 -13.47 4.05 -13.48
C ALA A 21 -14.02 5.10 -12.50
N ASP A 22 -13.63 5.05 -11.23
CA ASP A 22 -13.95 6.06 -10.21
C ASP A 22 -12.78 6.33 -9.26
N PRO A 23 -11.84 7.23 -9.64
CA PRO A 23 -10.67 7.55 -8.81
C PRO A 23 -11.02 8.27 -7.51
N THR A 24 -12.24 8.79 -7.38
CA THR A 24 -12.69 9.47 -6.14
C THR A 24 -13.10 8.49 -5.06
N ASN A 25 -13.26 7.21 -5.42
CA ASN A 25 -13.62 6.15 -4.50
C ASN A 25 -12.45 5.78 -3.57
N LYS A 26 -12.52 6.33 -2.35
CA LYS A 26 -11.51 6.10 -1.31
C LYS A 26 -11.37 4.63 -0.92
N GLU A 27 -12.43 3.83 -1.02
CA GLU A 27 -12.37 2.41 -0.67
C GLU A 27 -11.49 1.64 -1.67
N LEU A 28 -11.67 1.89 -2.98
CA LEU A 28 -10.84 1.29 -4.01
C LEU A 28 -9.37 1.70 -3.88
N ARG A 29 -9.11 2.99 -3.61
CA ARG A 29 -7.76 3.48 -3.34
C ARG A 29 -7.15 2.83 -2.09
N ASN A 30 -7.90 2.71 -0.99
CA ASN A 30 -7.41 2.10 0.24
C ASN A 30 -7.05 0.62 0.02
N ARG A 31 -7.85 -0.12 -0.75
CA ARG A 31 -7.56 -1.51 -1.13
C ARG A 31 -6.30 -1.63 -1.98
N LEU A 32 -6.06 -0.69 -2.90
CA LEU A 32 -4.79 -0.61 -3.65
C LEU A 32 -3.61 -0.34 -2.70
N VAL A 33 -3.76 0.63 -1.79
CA VAL A 33 -2.73 0.92 -0.77
C VAL A 33 -2.41 -0.32 0.07
N GLU A 34 -3.41 -1.02 0.59
CA GLU A 34 -3.22 -2.25 1.37
C GLU A 34 -2.55 -3.36 0.56
N THR A 35 -2.93 -3.51 -0.71
CA THR A 35 -2.37 -4.50 -1.63
C THR A 35 -0.86 -4.29 -1.86
N TYR A 36 -0.43 -3.02 -1.95
CA TYR A 36 0.96 -2.66 -2.23
C TYR A 36 1.76 -2.28 -0.97
N PHE A 37 1.12 -2.09 0.18
CA PHE A 37 1.78 -1.76 1.45
C PHE A 37 2.95 -2.69 1.81
N PRO A 38 2.89 -4.02 1.59
CA PRO A 38 4.04 -4.90 1.85
C PRO A 38 5.31 -4.50 1.09
N LEU A 39 5.19 -3.89 -0.09
CA LEU A 39 6.32 -3.37 -0.85
C LEU A 39 6.96 -2.18 -0.14
N VAL A 40 6.15 -1.25 0.37
CA VAL A 40 6.64 -0.11 1.15
C VAL A 40 7.37 -0.61 2.40
N LYS A 41 6.74 -1.51 3.17
CA LYS A 41 7.32 -2.05 4.39
C LYS A 41 8.66 -2.75 4.13
N TYR A 42 8.69 -3.68 3.18
CA TYR A 42 9.91 -4.45 2.86
C TYR A 42 11.06 -3.55 2.39
N ASN A 43 10.77 -2.58 1.51
CA ASN A 43 11.81 -1.66 1.04
C ASN A 43 12.22 -0.66 2.12
N GLY A 44 11.28 -0.19 2.93
CA GLY A 44 11.52 0.68 4.08
C GLY A 44 12.47 0.04 5.08
N GLU A 45 12.20 -1.20 5.52
CA GLU A 45 13.07 -1.96 6.42
C GLU A 45 14.48 -2.15 5.84
N ARG A 46 14.59 -2.44 4.54
CA ARG A 46 15.89 -2.61 3.86
C ARG A 46 16.69 -1.32 3.74
N ILE A 47 16.03 -0.20 3.51
CA ILE A 47 16.66 1.12 3.45
C ILE A 47 17.10 1.51 4.86
N TRP A 48 16.21 1.38 5.84
CA TRP A 48 16.44 1.70 7.24
C TRP A 48 17.65 0.96 7.83
N ALA A 49 17.83 -0.32 7.48
CA ALA A 49 18.99 -1.12 7.89
C ALA A 49 20.36 -0.57 7.46
N ARG A 50 20.40 0.47 6.62
CA ARG A 50 21.61 1.14 6.12
C ARG A 50 21.72 2.60 6.58
N LEU A 51 20.75 3.10 7.34
CA LEU A 51 20.72 4.49 7.81
C LEU A 51 21.47 4.64 9.14
N PRO A 52 21.94 5.86 9.47
CA PRO A 52 22.52 6.14 10.79
C PRO A 52 21.52 5.99 11.93
N ASP A 53 22.05 5.82 13.15
CA ASP A 53 21.27 5.87 14.37
C ASP A 53 20.54 7.22 14.49
N GLY A 54 19.23 7.18 14.76
CA GLY A 54 18.38 8.37 14.90
C GLY A 54 17.31 8.54 13.82
N VAL A 55 17.29 7.70 12.79
CA VAL A 55 16.15 7.61 11.87
C VAL A 55 15.14 6.60 12.40
N ASP A 56 13.89 7.00 12.58
CA ASP A 56 12.80 6.10 12.95
C ASP A 56 12.30 5.32 11.72
N LEU A 57 12.10 4.02 11.88
CA LEU A 57 11.55 3.15 10.85
C LEU A 57 10.08 3.50 10.56
N ASP A 58 9.31 3.84 11.58
CA ASP A 58 7.88 4.12 11.44
C ASP A 58 7.66 5.44 10.66
N ASP A 59 8.53 6.43 10.87
CA ASP A 59 8.54 7.68 10.10
C ASP A 59 8.89 7.40 8.62
N LEU A 60 9.89 6.55 8.38
CA LEU A 60 10.30 6.18 7.03
C LEU A 60 9.18 5.40 6.29
N ILE A 61 8.53 4.46 6.97
CA ILE A 61 7.40 3.72 6.41
C ILE A 61 6.24 4.67 6.12
N SER A 62 5.92 5.60 7.02
CA SER A 62 4.87 6.60 6.83
C SER A 62 5.15 7.48 5.60
N ALA A 63 6.38 7.95 5.43
CA ALA A 63 6.82 8.67 4.24
C ALA A 63 6.65 7.82 2.96
N GLY A 64 7.01 6.54 3.02
CA GLY A 64 6.83 5.60 1.91
C GLY A 64 5.36 5.36 1.55
N VAL A 65 4.45 5.37 2.53
CA VAL A 65 3.01 5.25 2.29
C VAL A 65 2.46 6.47 1.56
N PHE A 66 2.91 7.69 1.89
CA PHE A 66 2.54 8.88 1.12
C PHE A 66 2.99 8.77 -0.34
N GLY A 67 4.24 8.34 -0.58
CA GLY A 67 4.73 8.11 -1.94
C GLY A 67 3.97 7.01 -2.69
N LEU A 68 3.49 5.98 -1.98
CA LEU A 68 2.62 4.95 -2.56
C LEU A 68 1.25 5.53 -2.96
N MET A 69 0.66 6.39 -2.14
CA MET A 69 -0.60 7.06 -2.48
C MET A 69 -0.45 7.90 -3.74
N ASP A 70 0.62 8.71 -3.83
CA ASP A 70 0.91 9.53 -5.01
C ASP A 70 1.14 8.67 -6.26
N ALA A 71 1.84 7.54 -6.11
CA ALA A 71 2.08 6.61 -7.22
C ALA A 71 0.80 5.91 -7.70
N ILE A 72 -0.15 5.63 -6.79
CA ILE A 72 -1.46 5.06 -7.15
C ILE A 72 -2.28 6.09 -7.92
N ASP A 73 -2.35 7.33 -7.43
CA ASP A 73 -3.11 8.41 -8.06
C ASP A 73 -2.55 8.79 -9.45
N ALA A 74 -1.28 8.46 -9.75
CA ALA A 74 -0.60 8.77 -11.01
C ALA A 74 -0.56 7.63 -12.07
N PHE A 75 -1.06 6.42 -11.76
CA PHE A 75 -0.96 5.23 -12.63
C PHE A 75 -2.15 5.05 -13.59
#